data_AF-R6TUR3-F1
#
_entry.id   AF-R6TUR3-F1
#
_cell.length_a   1.000
_cell.length_b   1.000
_cell.length_c   1.000
_cell.angle_alpha   90.00
_cell.angle_beta   90.00
_cell.angle_gamma   90.00
#
_symmetry.space_group_name_H-M   'P 1'
#
loop_
_entity.id
_entity.type
_entity.pdbx_description
1 polymer ?
#
loop_
_entity_poly.entity_id
_entity_poly.type
_entity_poly.pdbx_seq_one_letter_code
_entity_poly.pdbx_strand_id
1 'polypeptide(L)'
;MAVDEFQHICYAHPELTPRERTYQWHLLEEKYMPWRRYENNPFMERGGYWYHKLHIYLYPFYYINYTLTTMGAMEFKKKYAEDKSAAWEDYLKLCKTGGSRSYLETLRYANLANPFEAGSVERACGYAEKILLEQIAKQG
;
A
#
# COMPACT_ATOMS: atom_id res chain seq x y z
N MET A 1 2.55 6.79 2.08
CA MET A 1 1.19 6.20 2.21
C MET A 1 0.53 6.86 3.42
N ALA A 2 -0.74 7.32 3.33
CA ALA A 2 -1.34 8.18 4.36
C ALA A 2 -1.25 7.66 5.81
N VAL A 3 -1.61 6.39 6.08
CA VAL A 3 -1.55 5.83 7.47
C VAL A 3 -0.12 5.69 7.99
N ASP A 4 0.84 5.44 7.12
CA ASP A 4 2.24 5.29 7.50
C ASP A 4 2.86 6.66 7.85
N GLU A 5 2.68 7.65 6.98
CA GLU A 5 3.12 9.03 7.22
C GLU A 5 2.44 9.63 8.46
N PHE A 6 1.16 9.34 8.68
CA PHE A 6 0.44 9.75 9.89
C PHE A 6 1.10 9.23 11.16
N GLN A 7 1.52 7.96 11.17
CA GLN A 7 2.21 7.39 12.33
C GLN A 7 3.59 8.04 12.52
N HIS A 8 4.35 8.26 11.45
CA HIS A 8 5.61 9.00 11.56
C HIS A 8 5.42 10.39 12.18
N ILE A 9 4.38 11.14 11.80
CA ILE A 9 4.05 12.44 12.40
C ILE A 9 3.74 12.30 13.89
N CYS A 10 2.86 11.35 14.27
CA CYS A 10 2.46 11.16 15.67
C CYS A 10 3.63 10.76 16.58
N TYR A 11 4.54 9.91 16.09
CA TYR A 11 5.70 9.44 16.87
C TYR A 11 6.86 10.45 16.88
N ALA A 12 6.98 11.29 15.84
CA ALA A 12 7.94 12.41 15.84
C ALA A 12 7.50 13.57 16.74
N HIS A 13 6.17 13.73 16.93
CA HIS A 13 5.56 14.79 17.74
C HIS A 13 4.62 14.22 18.81
N PRO A 14 5.16 13.56 19.85
CA PRO A 14 4.34 12.93 20.89
C PRO A 14 3.44 13.92 21.65
N GLU A 15 3.81 15.20 21.68
CA GLU A 15 3.09 16.31 22.31
C GLU A 15 1.77 16.68 21.64
N LEU A 16 1.54 16.25 20.39
CA LEU A 16 0.32 16.59 19.67
C LEU A 16 -0.92 16.13 20.45
N THR A 17 -1.84 17.07 20.63
CA THR A 17 -3.16 16.79 21.19
C THR A 17 -3.98 15.90 20.25
N PRO A 18 -5.03 15.22 20.74
CA PRO A 18 -5.92 14.43 19.87
C PRO A 18 -6.52 15.24 18.72
N ARG A 19 -6.81 16.53 18.95
CA ARG A 19 -7.32 17.44 17.92
C ARG A 19 -6.29 17.70 16.84
N GLU A 20 -5.04 17.97 17.22
CA GLU A 20 -3.96 18.23 16.26
C GLU A 20 -3.61 16.98 15.46
N ARG A 21 -3.58 15.78 16.08
CA ARG A 21 -3.40 14.52 15.34
C ARG A 21 -4.50 14.33 14.30
N THR A 22 -5.76 14.57 14.68
CA THR A 22 -6.90 14.47 13.74
C THR A 22 -6.76 15.46 12.58
N TYR A 23 -6.27 16.67 12.84
CA TYR A 23 -5.98 17.65 11.79
C TYR A 23 -4.83 17.21 10.88
N GLN A 24 -3.75 16.64 11.41
CA GLN A 24 -2.67 16.07 10.59
C GLN A 24 -3.18 14.96 9.66
N TRP A 25 -4.10 14.13 10.14
CA TRP A 25 -4.76 13.14 9.28
C TRP A 25 -5.58 13.78 8.17
N HIS A 26 -6.36 14.82 8.46
CA HIS A 26 -7.12 15.56 7.45
C HIS A 26 -6.22 16.05 6.30
N LEU A 27 -5.08 16.67 6.63
CA LEU A 27 -4.09 17.12 5.62
C LEU A 27 -3.56 15.96 4.76
N LEU A 28 -3.36 14.79 5.36
CA LEU A 28 -2.93 13.59 4.64
C LEU A 28 -4.04 13.03 3.73
N GLU A 29 -5.32 13.15 4.11
CA GLU A 29 -6.43 12.79 3.22
C GLU A 29 -6.49 13.73 2.03
N GLU A 30 -6.30 15.03 2.20
CA GLU A 30 -6.24 15.98 1.09
C GLU A 30 -5.07 15.68 0.15
N LYS A 31 -3.90 15.36 0.70
CA LYS A 31 -2.70 15.01 -0.06
C LYS A 31 -2.85 13.72 -0.86
N TYR A 32 -3.34 12.64 -0.25
CA TYR A 32 -3.33 11.30 -0.84
C TYR A 32 -4.66 10.86 -1.45
N MET A 33 -5.77 11.50 -1.07
CA MET A 33 -7.12 11.17 -1.51
C MET A 33 -7.92 12.45 -1.81
N PRO A 34 -7.44 13.34 -2.70
CA PRO A 34 -8.08 14.64 -2.98
C PRO A 34 -9.50 14.53 -3.55
N TRP A 35 -9.92 13.33 -4.00
CA TRP A 35 -11.28 13.03 -4.46
C TRP A 35 -12.25 12.65 -3.33
N ARG A 36 -11.76 12.36 -2.13
CA ARG A 36 -12.58 11.89 -1.02
C ARG A 36 -13.45 13.03 -0.48
N ARG A 37 -14.75 12.80 -0.38
CA ARG A 37 -15.73 13.74 0.18
C ARG A 37 -16.56 13.01 1.24
N TYR A 38 -16.94 13.74 2.29
CA TYR A 38 -17.79 13.23 3.36
C TYR A 38 -19.09 14.03 3.37
N GLU A 39 -20.19 13.40 3.02
CA GLU A 39 -21.49 14.08 3.00
C GLU A 39 -22.06 14.19 4.41
N ASN A 40 -22.32 15.43 4.86
CA ASN A 40 -22.98 15.73 6.13
C ASN A 40 -22.35 15.04 7.37
N ASN A 41 -21.03 14.86 7.38
CA ASN A 41 -20.34 14.20 8.50
C ASN A 41 -19.19 15.07 9.04
N PRO A 42 -19.49 16.00 9.98
CA PRO A 42 -18.50 16.91 10.54
C PRO A 42 -17.33 16.21 11.27
N PHE A 43 -17.50 14.95 11.69
CA PHE A 43 -16.43 14.17 12.31
C PHE A 43 -15.45 13.64 11.26
N MET A 44 -15.95 13.14 10.14
CA MET A 44 -15.10 12.68 9.06
C MET A 44 -14.43 13.84 8.34
N GLU A 45 -15.16 14.93 8.08
CA GLU A 45 -14.61 16.12 7.41
C GLU A 45 -13.39 16.69 8.13
N ARG A 46 -13.38 16.70 9.47
CA ARG A 46 -12.23 17.19 10.26
C ARG A 46 -11.09 16.19 10.40
N GLY A 47 -11.12 15.06 9.70
CA GLY A 47 -10.09 14.02 9.73
C GLY A 47 -10.35 12.86 10.70
N GLY A 48 -11.61 12.56 11.02
CA GLY A 48 -11.96 11.47 11.95
C GLY A 48 -11.72 10.05 11.43
N TYR A 49 -11.36 9.87 10.15
CA TYR A 49 -11.36 8.54 9.53
C TYR A 49 -10.27 7.59 10.08
N TRP A 50 -9.13 8.12 10.54
CA TRP A 50 -8.07 7.27 11.09
C TRP A 50 -8.49 6.51 12.37
N TYR A 51 -9.49 6.99 13.10
CA TYR A 51 -10.03 6.30 14.28
C TYR A 51 -10.55 4.88 13.93
N HIS A 52 -10.97 4.65 12.69
CA HIS A 52 -11.43 3.33 12.23
C HIS A 52 -10.29 2.37 11.86
N LYS A 53 -9.04 2.84 11.87
CA LYS A 53 -7.88 2.02 11.48
C LYS A 53 -7.29 1.33 12.70
N LEU A 54 -7.84 0.17 13.04
CA LEU A 54 -7.40 -0.67 14.18
C LEU A 54 -5.88 -0.88 14.24
N HIS A 55 -5.22 -1.04 13.10
CA HIS A 55 -3.77 -1.23 13.01
C HIS A 55 -2.95 -0.09 13.63
N ILE A 56 -3.44 1.15 13.62
CA ILE A 56 -2.75 2.28 14.25
C ILE A 56 -2.64 2.07 15.77
N TYR A 57 -3.66 1.45 16.37
CA TYR A 57 -3.72 1.20 17.81
C TYR A 57 -3.03 -0.10 18.22
N LEU A 58 -3.17 -1.15 17.43
CA LEU A 58 -2.74 -2.50 17.80
C LEU A 58 -1.36 -2.87 17.27
N TYR A 59 -0.99 -2.35 16.09
CA TYR A 59 0.23 -2.75 15.38
C TYR A 59 0.91 -1.53 14.73
N PRO A 60 1.57 -0.67 15.53
CA PRO A 60 2.21 0.53 15.01
C PRO A 60 3.17 0.24 13.85
N PHE A 61 3.17 1.11 12.84
CA PHE A 61 3.97 1.02 11.61
C PHE A 61 3.76 -0.25 10.75
N TYR A 62 2.81 -1.12 11.08
CA TYR A 62 2.56 -2.32 10.29
C TYR A 62 1.96 -2.03 8.91
N TYR A 63 1.22 -0.92 8.77
CA TYR A 63 0.37 -0.68 7.59
C TYR A 63 1.17 -0.53 6.28
N ILE A 64 2.41 -0.01 6.34
CA ILE A 64 3.25 0.12 5.14
C ILE A 64 3.54 -1.23 4.47
N ASN A 65 3.54 -2.32 5.25
CA ASN A 65 3.72 -3.67 4.74
C ASN A 65 2.64 -4.05 3.72
N TYR A 66 1.40 -3.56 3.87
CA TYR A 66 0.36 -3.81 2.86
C TYR A 66 0.71 -3.18 1.52
N THR A 67 1.27 -1.96 1.50
CA THR A 67 1.70 -1.34 0.23
C THR A 67 2.84 -2.12 -0.39
N LEU A 68 3.86 -2.48 0.39
CA LEU A 68 5.03 -3.23 -0.10
C LEU A 68 4.65 -4.62 -0.63
N THR A 69 3.75 -5.33 0.07
CA THR A 69 3.27 -6.65 -0.38
C THR A 69 2.32 -6.55 -1.58
N THR A 70 1.53 -5.48 -1.68
CA THR A 70 0.68 -5.22 -2.85
C THR A 70 1.51 -5.07 -4.12
N MET A 71 2.68 -4.41 -4.04
CA MET A 71 3.59 -4.29 -5.18
C MET A 71 4.02 -5.67 -5.70
N GLY A 72 4.46 -6.56 -4.80
CA GLY A 72 4.82 -7.93 -5.17
C GLY A 72 3.65 -8.74 -5.73
N ALA A 73 2.44 -8.55 -5.19
CA ALA A 73 1.23 -9.20 -5.70
C ALA A 73 0.86 -8.74 -7.12
N MET A 74 0.97 -7.43 -7.39
CA MET A 74 0.73 -6.87 -8.73
C MET A 74 1.76 -7.39 -9.74
N GLU A 75 3.03 -7.49 -9.34
CA GLU A 75 4.08 -8.06 -10.18
C GLU A 75 3.82 -9.55 -10.48
N PHE A 76 3.42 -10.35 -9.48
CA PHE A 76 3.01 -11.74 -9.73
C PHE A 76 1.80 -11.84 -10.65
N LYS A 77 0.83 -10.93 -10.54
CA LYS A 77 -0.33 -10.91 -11.44
C LYS A 77 0.09 -10.70 -12.89
N LYS A 78 1.06 -9.82 -13.13
CA LYS A 78 1.67 -9.60 -14.45
C LYS A 78 2.40 -10.86 -14.91
N LYS A 79 3.34 -11.37 -14.11
CA LYS A 79 4.12 -12.59 -14.43
C LYS A 79 3.20 -13.76 -14.77
N TYR A 80 2.13 -13.96 -14.01
CA TYR A 80 1.16 -15.03 -14.25
C TYR A 80 0.42 -14.87 -15.58
N ALA A 81 0.18 -13.64 -16.04
CA ALA A 81 -0.44 -13.42 -17.33
C ALA A 81 0.50 -13.67 -18.51
N GLU A 82 1.81 -13.47 -18.30
CA GLU A 82 2.87 -13.69 -19.29
C GLU A 82 3.28 -15.17 -19.37
N ASP A 83 3.56 -15.79 -18.22
CA ASP A 83 3.87 -17.21 -18.09
C ASP A 83 3.37 -17.74 -16.73
N LYS A 84 2.27 -18.51 -16.79
CA LYS A 84 1.62 -19.07 -15.60
C LYS A 84 2.51 -20.05 -14.85
N SER A 85 3.28 -20.88 -15.56
CA SER A 85 4.09 -21.93 -14.96
C SER A 85 5.28 -21.32 -14.24
N ALA A 86 6.01 -20.41 -14.90
CA ALA A 86 7.13 -19.72 -14.30
C ALA A 86 6.69 -18.87 -13.08
N ALA A 87 5.56 -18.15 -13.18
CA ALA A 87 5.03 -17.37 -12.06
C ALA A 87 4.66 -18.24 -10.85
N TRP A 88 4.08 -19.42 -11.09
CA TRP A 88 3.74 -20.35 -10.02
C TRP A 88 4.98 -20.93 -9.34
N GLU A 89 6.00 -21.31 -10.11
CA GLU A 89 7.27 -21.78 -9.56
C GLU A 89 7.94 -20.72 -8.67
N ASP A 90 7.95 -19.47 -9.12
CA ASP A 90 8.49 -18.35 -8.34
C ASP A 90 7.68 -18.06 -7.07
N TYR A 91 6.35 -18.15 -7.14
CA TYR A 91 5.49 -18.06 -5.96
C TYR A 91 5.76 -19.20 -4.97
N LEU A 92 5.95 -20.43 -5.44
CA LEU A 92 6.31 -21.55 -4.56
C LEU A 92 7.69 -21.36 -3.91
N LYS A 93 8.68 -20.80 -4.63
CA LYS A 93 9.98 -20.42 -4.03
C LYS A 93 9.82 -19.40 -2.92
N LEU A 94 8.96 -18.39 -3.13
CA LEU A 94 8.61 -17.41 -2.11
C LEU A 94 8.06 -18.11 -0.85
N CYS A 95 7.01 -18.93 -0.99
CA CYS A 95 6.38 -19.61 0.14
C CYS A 95 7.34 -20.54 0.89
N LYS A 96 8.20 -21.28 0.17
CA LYS A 96 9.19 -22.19 0.75
C LYS A 96 10.27 -21.48 1.56
N THR A 97 10.44 -20.17 1.37
CA THR A 97 11.45 -19.39 2.12
C THR A 97 11.04 -19.19 3.58
N GLY A 98 9.75 -19.10 3.90
CA GLY A 98 9.29 -18.76 5.24
C GLY A 98 9.99 -17.49 5.76
N GLY A 99 10.49 -17.54 7.01
CA GLY A 99 11.30 -16.46 7.61
C GLY A 99 12.81 -16.63 7.48
N SER A 100 13.30 -17.53 6.61
CA SER A 100 14.74 -17.88 6.55
C SER A 100 15.63 -16.85 5.81
N ARG A 101 15.03 -15.86 5.15
CA ARG A 101 15.72 -14.79 4.40
C ARG A 101 15.18 -13.43 4.81
N SER A 102 15.99 -12.39 4.66
CA SER A 102 15.50 -11.01 4.79
C SER A 102 14.48 -10.69 3.69
N TYR A 103 13.75 -9.57 3.84
CA TYR A 103 12.73 -9.15 2.87
C TYR A 103 13.29 -9.03 1.44
N LEU A 104 14.37 -8.26 1.26
CA LEU A 104 14.95 -8.04 -0.07
C LEU A 104 15.55 -9.31 -0.68
N GLU A 105 16.16 -10.16 0.15
CA GLU A 105 16.66 -11.46 -0.32
C GLU A 105 15.53 -12.40 -0.74
N THR A 106 14.40 -12.36 -0.02
CA THR A 106 13.20 -13.13 -0.33
C THR A 106 12.62 -12.70 -1.68
N LEU A 107 12.51 -11.39 -1.93
CA LEU A 107 12.06 -10.87 -3.22
C LEU A 107 12.98 -11.31 -4.36
N ARG A 108 14.30 -11.13 -4.20
CA ARG A 108 15.30 -11.55 -5.19
C ARG A 108 15.23 -13.06 -5.46
N TYR A 109 15.06 -13.87 -4.40
CA TYR A 109 14.94 -15.33 -4.52
C TYR A 109 13.67 -15.78 -5.25
N ALA A 110 12.58 -15.01 -5.12
CA ALA A 110 11.31 -15.23 -5.81
C ALA A 110 11.21 -14.48 -7.16
N ASN A 111 12.32 -13.94 -7.67
CA ASN A 111 12.37 -13.15 -8.91
C ASN A 111 11.33 -12.01 -8.94
N LEU A 112 11.23 -11.26 -7.84
CA LEU A 112 10.44 -10.04 -7.72
C LEU A 112 11.34 -8.81 -7.65
N ALA A 113 10.84 -7.68 -8.14
CA ALA A 113 11.53 -6.41 -8.08
C ALA A 113 11.64 -5.90 -6.64
N ASN A 114 12.73 -5.20 -6.35
CA ASN A 114 12.87 -4.44 -5.13
C ASN A 114 11.94 -3.21 -5.19
N PRO A 115 10.96 -3.06 -4.27
CA PRO A 115 10.00 -1.96 -4.32
C PRO A 115 10.62 -0.58 -4.10
N PHE A 116 11.83 -0.51 -3.56
CA PHE A 116 12.54 0.73 -3.28
C PHE A 116 13.40 1.23 -4.45
N GLU A 117 13.53 0.44 -5.51
CA GLU A 117 14.25 0.86 -6.72
C GLU A 117 13.39 1.80 -7.58
N ALA A 118 14.04 2.74 -8.24
CA ALA A 118 13.37 3.69 -9.12
C ALA A 118 12.57 2.95 -10.22
N GLY A 119 11.34 3.41 -10.43
CA GLY A 119 10.41 2.83 -11.39
C GLY A 119 9.76 1.51 -10.96
N SER A 120 10.10 0.92 -9.81
CA SER A 120 9.45 -0.33 -9.36
C SER A 120 7.96 -0.16 -9.11
N VAL A 121 7.55 0.97 -8.53
CA VAL A 121 6.13 1.31 -8.30
C VAL A 121 5.38 1.42 -9.62
N GLU A 122 5.90 2.18 -10.58
CA GLU A 122 5.30 2.38 -11.90
C GLU A 122 5.14 1.03 -12.64
N ARG A 123 6.19 0.21 -12.66
CA ARG A 123 6.16 -1.11 -13.31
C ARG A 123 5.13 -2.06 -12.66
N ALA A 124 5.05 -2.07 -11.33
CA ALA A 124 4.09 -2.92 -10.62
C ALA A 124 2.64 -2.50 -10.90
N CYS A 125 2.35 -1.19 -10.84
CA CYS A 125 1.00 -0.66 -11.07
C CYS A 125 0.56 -0.72 -12.55
N GLY A 126 1.50 -0.58 -13.50
CA GLY A 126 1.18 -0.38 -14.92
C GLY A 126 0.38 -1.52 -15.56
N TYR A 127 0.59 -2.77 -15.11
CA TYR A 127 -0.22 -3.88 -15.63
C TYR A 127 -1.68 -3.82 -15.15
N ALA A 128 -1.90 -3.48 -13.88
CA ALA A 128 -3.24 -3.33 -13.33
C ALA A 128 -3.97 -2.13 -13.97
N GLU A 129 -3.28 -1.01 -14.13
CA GLU A 129 -3.80 0.18 -14.82
C GLU A 129 -4.24 -0.14 -16.25
N LYS A 130 -3.38 -0.81 -17.04
CA LYS A 130 -3.70 -1.24 -18.41
C LYS A 130 -5.00 -2.03 -18.47
N ILE A 131 -5.15 -3.06 -17.62
CA ILE A 131 -6.36 -3.90 -17.58
C ILE A 131 -7.60 -3.05 -17.27
N LEU A 132 -7.51 -2.17 -16.27
CA LEU A 132 -8.64 -1.34 -15.85
C LEU A 132 -9.08 -0.38 -16.96
N LEU A 133 -8.13 0.29 -17.62
CA LEU A 133 -8.43 1.20 -18.73
C LEU A 133 -9.05 0.48 -19.93
N GLU A 134 -8.53 -0.70 -20.28
CA GLU A 134 -9.11 -1.53 -21.35
C GLU A 134 -10.54 -2.00 -21.03
N GLN A 135 -10.83 -2.27 -19.76
CA GLN A 135 -12.18 -2.66 -19.32
C GLN A 135 -13.15 -1.48 -19.35
N ILE A 136 -12.73 -0.31 -18.88
CA ILE A 136 -13.55 0.91 -18.92
C ILE A 136 -13.88 1.28 -20.37
N ALA A 137 -12.90 1.22 -21.27
CA ALA A 137 -13.10 1.53 -22.70
C ALA A 137 -14.09 0.59 -23.41
N LYS A 138 -14.34 -0.62 -22.87
CA LYS A 138 -15.34 -1.55 -23.41
C LYS A 138 -16.76 -1.31 -22.87
N GLN A 139 -16.90 -0.49 -21.83
CA GLN A 139 -18.18 -0.19 -21.16
C GLN A 139 -18.78 1.15 -21.60
N GLY A 140 -18.00 2.01 -22.26
CA GLY A 140 -18.46 3.24 -22.90
C GLY A 140 -18.75 3.03 -24.38
#